data_AF-A0A9K3J7B4-F1
#
_entry.id   AF-A0A9K3J7B4-F1
#
_cell.length_a   1.000
_cell.length_b   1.000
_cell.length_c   1.000
_cell.angle_alpha   90.00
_cell.angle_beta   90.00
_cell.angle_gamma   90.00
#
_symmetry.space_group_name_H-M   'P 1'
#
loop_
_entity.id
_entity.type
_entity.pdbx_description
1 polymer ?
#
loop_
_entity_poly.entity_id
_entity_poly.type
_entity_poly.pdbx_seq_one_letter_code
_entity_poly.pdbx_strand_id
1 'polypeptide(L)'
;MNASLVADRTWMRNFGVVNFANAVLDAPENTDAVAEVVCRAREAGYKVGYVECFTHVNVVSPKKFTNERCALREVNTEAALKALTDAYDGLIIPTLAQIE
;
A
#
# COMPACT_ATOMS: atom_id res chain seq x y z
N MET A 1 -9.06 28.12 -25.54
CA MET A 1 -9.18 27.66 -24.14
C MET A 1 -8.80 28.82 -23.23
N ASN A 2 -9.59 29.10 -22.20
CA ASN A 2 -9.30 30.16 -21.23
C ASN A 2 -7.95 29.86 -20.54
N ALA A 3 -7.04 30.85 -20.49
CA ALA A 3 -5.69 30.68 -19.96
C ALA A 3 -5.69 30.15 -18.51
N SER A 4 -6.73 30.48 -17.71
CA SER A 4 -6.91 29.94 -16.35
C SER A 4 -7.17 28.44 -16.36
N LEU A 5 -8.04 27.92 -17.23
CA LEU A 5 -8.33 26.48 -17.30
C LEU A 5 -7.11 25.66 -17.73
N VAL A 6 -6.24 26.22 -18.57
CA VAL A 6 -4.99 25.57 -18.97
C VAL A 6 -3.99 25.54 -17.81
N ALA A 7 -3.90 26.63 -17.04
CA ALA A 7 -3.06 26.71 -15.85
C ALA A 7 -3.54 25.75 -14.75
N ASP A 8 -4.85 25.73 -14.46
CA ASP A 8 -5.45 24.86 -13.45
C ASP A 8 -5.27 23.39 -13.82
N ARG A 9 -5.49 23.03 -15.09
CA ARG A 9 -5.23 21.67 -15.59
C ARG A 9 -3.76 21.28 -15.46
N THR A 10 -2.85 22.21 -15.75
CA THR A 10 -1.40 21.95 -15.66
C THR A 10 -0.98 21.79 -14.21
N TRP A 11 -1.51 22.59 -13.31
CA TRP A 11 -1.27 22.48 -11.87
C TRP A 11 -1.85 21.17 -11.30
N MET A 12 -3.09 20.83 -11.65
CA MET A 12 -3.73 19.56 -11.26
C MET A 12 -2.93 18.35 -11.73
N ARG A 13 -2.43 18.39 -12.98
CA ARG A 13 -1.60 17.33 -13.57
C ARG A 13 -0.24 17.20 -12.88
N ASN A 14 0.39 18.32 -12.51
CA ASN A 14 1.75 18.32 -11.98
C ASN A 14 1.81 18.14 -10.46
N PHE A 15 0.78 18.60 -9.74
CA PHE A 15 0.80 18.73 -8.29
C PHE A 15 -0.52 18.32 -7.61
N GLY A 16 -1.65 18.55 -8.27
CA GLY A 16 -2.97 18.35 -7.65
C GLY A 16 -3.23 16.91 -7.19
N VAL A 17 -2.97 15.92 -8.05
CA VAL A 17 -3.24 14.51 -7.70
C VAL A 17 -2.37 14.03 -6.54
N VAL A 18 -1.08 14.35 -6.55
CA VAL A 18 -0.15 13.94 -5.49
C VAL A 18 -0.45 14.64 -4.18
N ASN A 19 -0.70 15.96 -4.22
CA ASN A 19 -1.02 16.71 -3.00
C ASN A 19 -2.35 16.30 -2.41
N PHE A 20 -3.35 15.99 -3.24
CA PHE A 20 -4.63 15.47 -2.78
C PHE A 20 -4.49 14.08 -2.16
N ALA A 21 -3.73 13.18 -2.81
CA ALA A 21 -3.44 11.86 -2.25
C ALA A 21 -2.70 11.97 -0.90
N ASN A 22 -1.71 12.85 -0.80
CA ASN A 22 -1.01 13.09 0.47
C ASN A 22 -1.95 13.66 1.53
N ALA A 23 -2.81 14.63 1.19
CA ALA A 23 -3.77 15.18 2.14
C ALA A 23 -4.76 14.12 2.65
N VAL A 24 -5.18 13.19 1.80
CA VAL A 24 -6.00 12.03 2.19
C VAL A 24 -5.23 11.08 3.11
N LEU A 25 -3.97 10.78 2.78
CA LEU A 25 -3.14 9.86 3.57
C LEU A 25 -2.74 10.45 4.94
N ASP A 26 -2.50 11.77 5.00
CA ASP A 26 -2.10 12.50 6.20
C ASP A 26 -3.31 12.97 7.03
N ALA A 27 -4.53 12.71 6.58
CA ALA A 27 -5.74 13.08 7.29
C ALA A 27 -5.78 12.35 8.65
N PRO A 28 -5.99 13.05 9.78
CA PRO A 28 -6.00 12.42 11.10
C PRO A 28 -6.96 11.23 11.20
N GLU A 29 -8.13 11.33 10.56
CA GLU A 29 -9.14 10.28 10.48
C GLU A 29 -8.67 8.99 9.77
N ASN A 30 -7.64 9.08 8.94
CA ASN A 30 -7.10 7.95 8.17
C ASN A 30 -5.82 7.38 8.78
N THR A 31 -5.23 8.03 9.80
CA THR A 31 -3.93 7.65 10.37
C THR A 31 -3.86 6.17 10.74
N ASP A 32 -4.85 5.66 11.47
CA ASP A 32 -4.87 4.28 11.94
C ASP A 32 -5.06 3.28 10.78
N ALA A 33 -5.96 3.59 9.85
CA ALA A 33 -6.23 2.74 8.71
C ALA A 33 -5.03 2.66 7.74
N VAL A 34 -4.37 3.80 7.47
CA VAL A 34 -3.14 3.85 6.68
C VAL A 34 -2.02 3.07 7.38
N ALA A 35 -1.85 3.25 8.69
CA ALA A 35 -0.85 2.52 9.46
C ALA A 35 -1.07 1.00 9.40
N GLU A 36 -2.32 0.56 9.49
CA GLU A 36 -2.66 -0.87 9.42
C GLU A 36 -2.40 -1.45 8.02
N VAL A 37 -2.81 -0.76 6.95
CA VAL A 37 -2.52 -1.16 5.56
C VAL A 37 -1.01 -1.25 5.32
N VAL A 38 -0.24 -0.24 5.76
CA VAL A 38 1.23 -0.23 5.62
C VAL A 38 1.86 -1.39 6.40
N CYS A 39 1.36 -1.69 7.59
CA CYS A 39 1.82 -2.82 8.39
C CYS A 39 1.61 -4.15 7.64
N ARG A 40 0.40 -4.40 7.13
CA ARG A 40 0.11 -5.63 6.37
C ARG A 40 0.85 -5.71 5.05
N ALA A 41 1.07 -4.58 4.38
CA ALA A 41 1.86 -4.54 3.16
C ALA A 41 3.31 -4.97 3.44
N ARG A 42 3.88 -4.55 4.57
CA ARG A 42 5.21 -4.99 5.02
C ARG A 42 5.23 -6.47 5.36
N GLU A 43 4.22 -7.00 6.04
CA GLU A 43 4.10 -8.43 6.35
C GLU A 43 4.02 -9.28 5.08
N ALA A 44 3.19 -8.87 4.12
CA ALA A 44 3.06 -9.53 2.82
C ALA A 44 4.37 -9.50 2.03
N GLY A 45 4.99 -8.32 1.91
CA GLY A 45 6.27 -8.16 1.23
C GLY A 45 7.41 -8.95 1.90
N TYR A 46 7.46 -8.97 3.23
CA TYR A 46 8.41 -9.79 3.99
C TYR A 46 8.26 -11.27 3.64
N LYS A 47 7.03 -11.80 3.64
CA LYS A 47 6.78 -13.21 3.34
C LYS A 47 7.20 -13.56 1.91
N VAL A 48 6.86 -12.72 0.94
CA VAL A 48 7.26 -12.90 -0.47
C VAL A 48 8.78 -12.86 -0.62
N GLY A 49 9.43 -11.82 -0.08
CA GLY A 49 10.88 -11.67 -0.16
C GLY A 49 11.65 -12.79 0.55
N TYR A 50 11.11 -13.31 1.67
CA TYR A 50 11.68 -14.48 2.35
C TYR A 50 11.66 -15.72 1.45
N VAL A 51 10.54 -15.95 0.74
CA VAL A 51 10.39 -17.07 -0.20
C VAL A 51 11.31 -16.93 -1.41
N GLU A 52 11.37 -15.73 -1.99
CA GLU A 52 12.24 -15.42 -3.11
C GLU A 52 13.72 -15.64 -2.77
N CYS A 53 14.14 -15.18 -1.58
CA CYS A 53 15.51 -15.34 -1.10
C CYS A 53 15.95 -16.81 -1.08
N PHE A 54 15.20 -17.69 -0.41
CA PHE A 54 15.60 -19.09 -0.36
C PHE A 54 15.44 -19.78 -1.73
N THR A 55 14.51 -19.32 -2.57
CA THR A 55 14.37 -19.82 -3.96
C THR A 55 15.66 -19.57 -4.74
N HIS A 56 16.22 -18.36 -4.67
CA HIS A 56 17.48 -18.03 -5.32
C HIS A 56 18.69 -18.76 -4.69
N VAL A 57 18.77 -18.80 -3.36
CA VAL A 57 19.86 -19.50 -2.66
C VAL A 57 19.87 -21.01 -2.98
N ASN A 58 18.70 -21.63 -3.10
CA ASN A 58 18.56 -23.05 -3.42
C ASN A 58 19.03 -23.43 -4.82
N VAL A 59 19.19 -22.48 -5.74
CA VAL A 59 19.76 -22.74 -7.08
C VAL A 59 21.24 -23.08 -6.96
N VAL A 60 21.96 -22.39 -6.08
CA VAL A 60 23.43 -22.46 -5.99
C VAL A 60 23.93 -23.23 -4.77
N SER A 61 23.08 -23.40 -3.74
CA SER A 61 23.46 -24.06 -2.50
C SER A 61 23.17 -25.57 -2.55
N PRO A 62 24.12 -26.43 -2.11
CA PRO A 62 23.89 -27.86 -1.92
C PRO A 62 22.94 -28.15 -0.75
N LYS A 63 22.80 -27.22 0.20
CA LYS A 63 21.78 -27.29 1.26
C LYS A 63 20.48 -26.68 0.75
N LYS A 64 19.35 -27.40 0.92
CA LYS A 64 18.03 -26.87 0.60
C LYS A 64 17.42 -26.17 1.81
N PHE A 65 17.00 -24.94 1.59
CA PHE A 65 16.28 -24.10 2.52
C PHE A 65 14.79 -24.13 2.22
N THR A 66 13.97 -24.04 3.27
CA THR A 66 12.52 -24.01 3.21
C THR A 66 12.00 -22.76 3.94
N ASN A 67 10.69 -22.54 3.94
CA ASN A 67 10.06 -21.45 4.68
C ASN A 67 9.88 -21.76 6.19
N GLU A 68 10.47 -22.83 6.73
CA GLU A 68 10.27 -23.29 8.11
C GLU A 68 10.62 -22.24 9.17
N ARG A 69 11.58 -21.36 8.87
CA ARG A 69 12.02 -20.29 9.77
C ARG A 69 11.38 -18.93 9.46
N CYS A 70 10.41 -18.88 8.55
CA CYS A 70 9.67 -17.65 8.27
C CYS A 70 8.70 -17.37 9.41
N ALA A 71 8.81 -16.19 10.03
CA ALA A 71 7.91 -15.77 11.12
C ALA A 71 6.43 -15.73 10.70
N LEU A 72 6.15 -15.58 9.40
CA LEU A 72 4.80 -15.48 8.83
C LEU A 72 4.40 -16.72 8.01
N ARG A 73 5.05 -17.86 8.24
CA ARG A 73 4.85 -19.10 7.45
C ARG A 73 3.37 -19.47 7.32
N GLU A 74 2.66 -19.50 8.45
CA GLU A 74 1.25 -19.95 8.55
C GLU A 74 0.24 -18.81 8.38
N VAL A 75 0.70 -17.57 8.23
CA VAL A 75 -0.15 -16.40 8.08
C VAL A 75 -0.48 -16.18 6.61
N ASN A 76 -1.76 -16.06 6.25
CA ASN A 76 -2.16 -15.66 4.91
C ASN A 76 -2.06 -14.12 4.75
N THR A 77 -0.83 -13.64 4.62
CA THR A 77 -0.50 -12.21 4.57
C THR A 77 -1.09 -11.50 3.35
N GLU A 78 -1.23 -12.20 2.21
CA GLU A 78 -1.83 -11.65 0.99
C GLU A 78 -3.33 -11.41 1.18
N ALA A 79 -4.06 -12.40 1.72
CA ALA A 79 -5.48 -12.23 2.00
C ALA A 79 -5.73 -11.16 3.07
N ALA A 80 -4.88 -11.09 4.11
CA ALA A 80 -4.96 -10.07 5.15
C ALA A 80 -4.72 -8.66 4.59
N LEU A 81 -3.71 -8.48 3.73
CA LEU A 81 -3.48 -7.21 3.04
C LEU A 81 -4.68 -6.86 2.16
N LYS A 82 -5.17 -7.80 1.35
CA LYS A 82 -6.32 -7.55 0.48
C LYS A 82 -7.55 -7.10 1.26
N ALA A 83 -7.89 -7.79 2.34
CA ALA A 83 -9.05 -7.44 3.16
C ALA A 83 -8.94 -6.02 3.74
N LEU A 84 -7.75 -5.62 4.18
CA LEU A 84 -7.51 -4.29 4.74
C LEU A 84 -7.46 -3.20 3.67
N THR A 85 -6.90 -3.48 2.49
CA THR A 85 -6.99 -2.57 1.34
C THR A 85 -8.44 -2.36 0.92
N ASP A 86 -9.23 -3.44 0.81
CA ASP A 86 -10.65 -3.34 0.46
C ASP A 86 -11.43 -2.51 1.52
N ALA A 87 -11.10 -2.64 2.81
CA ALA A 87 -11.69 -1.84 3.88
C ALA A 87 -11.26 -0.36 3.82
N TYR A 88 -9.97 -0.10 3.56
CA TYR A 88 -9.42 1.25 3.40
C TYR A 88 -10.04 1.97 2.20
N ASP A 89 -10.15 1.30 1.06
CA ASP A 89 -10.76 1.84 -0.17
C ASP A 89 -12.27 2.14 0.03
N GLY A 90 -12.92 1.46 0.99
CA GLY A 90 -14.29 1.70 1.38
C GLY A 90 -14.49 2.83 2.40
N LEU A 91 -13.43 3.47 2.90
CA LEU A 91 -13.55 4.56 3.85
C LEU A 91 -14.18 5.79 3.20
N ILE A 92 -15.27 6.27 3.80
CA ILE A 92 -15.84 7.56 3.44
C ILE A 92 -15.05 8.63 4.19
N ILE A 93 -14.28 9.42 3.45
CA ILE A 93 -13.55 10.56 4.01
C ILE A 93 -14.54 11.73 4.13
N PRO A 94 -14.90 12.15 5.35
CA PRO A 94 -15.94 13.16 5.55
C PRO A 94 -15.62 14.51 4.89
N THR A 95 -14.33 14.86 4.80
CA THR A 95 -13.86 16.07 4.12
C THR A 95 -14.03 16.00 2.60
N LEU A 96 -13.99 14.81 1.99
CA LEU A 96 -14.29 14.63 0.56
C LEU A 96 -15.80 14.64 0.28
N ALA A 97 -16.61 14.19 1.23
CA ALA A 97 -18.07 14.26 1.15
C ALA A 97 -18.63 15.70 1.18
N GLN A 98 -17.80 16.70 1.51
CA GLN A 98 -18.16 18.12 1.53
C GLN A 98 -17.82 18.86 0.23
N ILE A 99 -17.20 18.17 -0.75
CA ILE A 99 -16.77 18.77 -2.04
C ILE A 99 -17.82 18.53 -3.14
N GLU A 100 -18.90 17.80 -2.85
CA GLU A 100 -20.10 17.72 -3.72
C GLU A 100 -20.94 19.01 -3.70
#